data_AF-G3U956-F1
#
_entry.id   AF-G3U956-F1
#
_cell.length_a   1.000
_cell.length_b   1.000
_cell.length_c   1.000
_cell.angle_alpha   90.00
_cell.angle_beta   90.00
_cell.angle_gamma   90.00
#
_symmetry.space_group_name_H-M   'P 1'
#
loop_
_entity.id
_entity.type
_entity.pdbx_description
1 polymer ?
#
loop_
_entity_poly.entity_id
_entity_poly.type
_entity_poly.pdbx_seq_one_letter_code
_entity_poly.pdbx_strand_id
1 'polypeptide(L)' 'LLLVVIMALGLLQVQGSLLDFRKMIRLVTGKEATSSYGFYGCHCGVGGKGSPKDATDRCCAEHDCC' A
#
# COMPACT_ATOMS: atom_id res chain seq x y z
N LEU A 1 7.07 27.03 -17.89
CA LEU A 1 8.30 26.21 -17.88
C LEU A 1 8.59 25.62 -16.50
N LEU A 2 8.76 26.44 -15.45
CA LEU A 2 9.05 25.98 -14.08
C LEU A 2 8.00 24.99 -13.52
N LEU A 3 6.70 25.27 -13.70
CA LEU A 3 5.61 24.38 -13.28
C LEU A 3 5.64 23.02 -14.01
N VAL A 4 6.00 23.01 -15.30
CA VAL A 4 6.12 21.78 -16.09
C VAL A 4 7.31 20.95 -15.60
N VAL A 5 8.41 21.60 -15.22
CA VAL A 5 9.58 20.94 -14.61
C VAL A 5 9.24 20.38 -13.23
N ILE A 6 8.49 21.10 -12.40
CA ILE A 6 8.04 20.60 -11.08
C ILE A 6 7.10 19.41 -11.22
N MET A 7 6.14 19.43 -12.15
CA MET A 7 5.24 18.29 -12.39
C MET A 7 6.02 17.08 -12.95
N ALA A 8 6.95 17.30 -13.87
CA ALA A 8 7.79 16.22 -14.43
C ALA A 8 8.75 15.61 -13.40
N LEU A 9 9.33 16.42 -12.50
CA LEU A 9 10.20 15.95 -11.42
C LEU A 9 9.41 15.38 -10.24
N GLY A 10 8.23 15.91 -9.94
CA GLY A 10 7.35 15.43 -8.87
C GLY A 10 6.75 14.05 -9.16
N LEU A 11 6.52 13.73 -10.44
CA LEU A 11 6.14 12.39 -10.89
C LEU A 11 7.29 11.37 -10.86
N LEU A 12 8.54 11.80 -10.66
CA LEU A 12 9.72 10.94 -10.86
C LEU A 12 10.07 10.05 -9.65
N GLN A 13 9.55 10.29 -8.44
CA GLN A 13 10.12 9.66 -7.23
C GLN A 13 9.09 9.33 -6.12
N VAL A 14 8.05 8.56 -6.42
CA VAL A 14 7.50 7.63 -5.39
C VAL A 14 7.78 6.20 -5.86
N GLN A 15 9.04 5.79 -5.73
CA GLN A 15 9.48 4.44 -6.03
C GLN A 15 9.38 3.62 -4.75
N GLY A 16 8.25 2.95 -4.56
CA GLY A 16 8.08 1.89 -3.55
C GLY A 16 8.03 0.54 -4.24
N SER A 17 8.75 -0.46 -3.72
CA SER A 17 8.62 -1.85 -4.17
C SER A 17 7.83 -2.68 -3.16
N LEU A 18 7.24 -3.81 -3.61
CA LEU A 18 6.57 -4.75 -2.71
C LEU A 18 7.52 -5.28 -1.61
N LEU A 19 8.83 -5.38 -1.90
CA LEU A 19 9.82 -5.79 -0.91
C LEU A 19 10.02 -4.72 0.17
N ASP A 20 10.02 -3.45 -0.20
CA ASP A 20 10.14 -2.36 0.78
C ASP A 20 8.87 -2.23 1.59
N PHE A 21 7.70 -2.40 0.97
CA PHE A 21 6.43 -2.44 1.70
C PHE A 21 6.39 -3.60 2.71
N ARG A 22 6.84 -4.79 2.32
CA ARG A 22 6.99 -5.93 3.24
C ARG A 22 7.89 -5.60 4.43
N LYS A 23 9.03 -4.94 4.20
CA LYS A 23 9.94 -4.51 5.29
C LYS A 23 9.26 -3.49 6.21
N MET A 24 8.56 -2.51 5.65
CA MET A 24 7.85 -1.49 6.44
C MET A 24 6.78 -2.10 7.34
N ILE A 25 5.95 -3.02 6.82
CA ILE A 25 4.96 -3.74 7.62
C ILE A 25 5.64 -4.49 8.77
N ARG A 26 6.73 -5.22 8.48
CA ARG A 26 7.46 -5.96 9.52
C ARG A 26 8.03 -5.04 10.60
N LEU A 27 8.60 -3.90 10.21
CA LEU A 27 9.18 -2.93 11.13
C LEU A 27 8.11 -2.25 12.01
N VAL A 28 6.98 -1.84 11.43
CA VAL A 28 5.97 -1.05 12.14
C VAL A 28 5.03 -1.94 12.97
N THR A 29 4.65 -3.11 12.47
CA THR A 29 3.66 -3.96 13.15
C THR A 29 4.26 -5.20 13.79
N GLY A 30 5.54 -5.50 13.56
CA GLY A 30 6.20 -6.72 14.04
C GLY A 30 5.70 -8.02 13.40
N LYS A 31 4.94 -7.95 12.30
CA LYS A 31 4.30 -9.12 11.66
C LYS A 31 4.89 -9.39 10.27
N GLU A 32 4.93 -10.66 9.88
CA GLU A 32 5.28 -11.01 8.50
C GLU A 32 4.12 -10.64 7.55
N ALA A 33 4.40 -9.76 6.59
CA ALA A 33 3.39 -9.18 5.72
C ALA A 33 2.60 -10.24 4.92
N THR A 34 3.31 -11.23 4.36
CA THR A 34 2.73 -12.23 3.46
C THR A 34 1.73 -13.14 4.18
N SER A 35 2.06 -13.64 5.37
CA SER A 35 1.19 -14.55 6.12
C SER A 35 0.13 -13.82 6.94
N SER A 36 0.39 -12.59 7.36
CA SER A 36 -0.53 -11.85 8.25
C SER A 36 -1.55 -11.00 7.48
N TYR A 37 -1.15 -10.45 6.32
CA TYR A 37 -1.98 -9.49 5.58
C TYR A 37 -2.18 -9.85 4.12
N GLY A 38 -1.36 -10.73 3.51
CA GLY A 38 -1.41 -10.99 2.06
C GLY A 38 -2.75 -11.52 1.52
N PHE A 39 -3.60 -12.05 2.39
CA PHE A 39 -4.95 -12.55 2.08
C PHE A 39 -5.95 -12.22 3.19
N TYR A 40 -5.74 -11.11 3.90
CA TYR A 40 -6.59 -10.75 5.04
C TYR A 40 -7.79 -9.91 4.59
N GLY A 41 -8.99 -10.27 5.05
CA GLY A 41 -10.18 -9.47 4.79
C GLY A 41 -10.61 -9.52 3.34
N CYS A 42 -11.12 -8.39 2.85
CA CYS A 42 -11.67 -8.22 1.52
C CYS A 42 -10.73 -7.43 0.59
N HIS A 43 -9.78 -6.67 1.13
CA HIS A 43 -8.92 -5.75 0.39
C HIS A 43 -7.43 -6.00 0.59
N CYS A 44 -6.97 -6.57 1.70
CA CYS A 44 -5.54 -6.90 1.82
C CYS A 44 -5.16 -8.10 0.92
N GLY A 45 -4.62 -7.81 -0.26
CA GLY A 45 -4.25 -8.80 -1.27
C GLY A 45 -4.42 -8.26 -2.69
N VAL A 46 -4.69 -9.15 -3.66
CA VAL A 46 -4.95 -8.76 -5.05
C VAL A 46 -6.45 -8.80 -5.33
N GLY A 47 -7.01 -7.71 -5.87
CA GLY A 47 -8.37 -7.70 -6.42
C GLY A 47 -9.49 -7.42 -5.41
N GLY A 48 -9.24 -6.50 -4.47
CA GLY A 48 -10.19 -6.17 -3.40
C GLY A 48 -11.60 -5.79 -3.86
N LYS A 49 -12.63 -6.31 -3.18
CA LYS A 49 -14.04 -6.05 -3.50
C LYS A 49 -14.93 -6.11 -2.26
N GLY A 50 -15.97 -5.29 -2.23
CA GLY A 50 -16.95 -5.24 -1.13
C GLY A 50 -16.56 -4.24 -0.05
N SER A 51 -17.28 -4.26 1.07
CA SER A 51 -16.98 -3.40 2.22
C SER A 51 -15.79 -3.95 3.02
N PRO A 52 -14.86 -3.11 3.51
CA PRO A 52 -13.77 -3.57 4.37
C PRO A 52 -14.30 -4.29 5.61
N LYS A 53 -13.65 -5.41 5.96
CA LYS A 53 -14.02 -6.26 7.10
C LYS A 53 -13.86 -5.54 8.44
N ASP A 54 -12.78 -4.80 8.61
CA ASP A 54 -12.45 -4.05 9.83
C ASP A 54 -11.48 -2.89 9.53
N ALA A 55 -10.94 -2.26 10.59
CA ALA A 55 -10.00 -1.15 10.46
C ALA A 55 -8.71 -1.52 9.72
N THR A 56 -8.22 -2.75 9.88
CA THR A 56 -7.00 -3.20 9.17
C THR A 56 -7.29 -3.34 7.68
N ASP A 57 -8.39 -3.98 7.33
CA ASP A 57 -8.81 -4.16 5.94
C ASP A 57 -9.15 -2.82 5.27
N ARG A 58 -9.62 -1.83 6.04
CA ARG A 58 -9.82 -0.46 5.57
C ARG A 58 -8.50 0.22 5.18
N CYS A 59 -7.42 -0.03 5.92
CA CYS A 59 -6.10 0.48 5.53
C CYS A 59 -5.64 -0.10 4.19
N CYS A 60 -5.95 -1.38 3.91
CA CYS A 60 -5.63 -1.99 2.63
C CYS A 60 -6.48 -1.43 1.49
N ALA A 61 -7.77 -1.21 1.71
CA ALA A 61 -8.63 -0.55 0.73
C ALA A 61 -8.15 0.87 0.38
N GLU A 62 -7.66 1.63 1.37
CA GLU A 62 -7.06 2.94 1.14
C GLU A 62 -5.73 2.84 0.41
N HIS A 63 -4.88 1.87 0.77
CA HIS A 63 -3.62 1.60 0.09
C HIS A 63 -3.82 1.23 -1.39
N ASP A 64 -4.87 0.47 -1.72
CA ASP A 64 -5.21 0.15 -3.11
C ASP A 64 -5.63 1.37 -3.94
N CYS A 65 -6.04 2.47 -3.28
CA CYS A 65 -6.39 3.74 -3.94
C CYS A 65 -5.21 4.74 -4.01
N CYS A 66 -4.14 4.51 -3.24
CA CYS A 66 -2.99 5.40 -3.11
C CYS A 66 -2.02 5.28 -4.29
#